data_AF-A0A914MTB7-F1
#
_entry.id   AF-A0A914MTB7-F1
#
_cell.length_a   1.000
_cell.length_b   1.000
_cell.length_c   1.000
_cell.angle_alpha   90.00
_cell.angle_beta   90.00
_cell.angle_gamma   90.00
#
_symmetry.space_group_name_H-M   'P 1'
#
loop_
_entity.id
_entity.type
_entity.pdbx_description
1 polymer ?
#
loop_
_entity_poly.entity_id
_entity_poly.type
_entity_poly.pdbx_seq_one_letter_code
_entity_poly.pdbx_strand_id
1 'polypeptide(L)'
;MKTNLTIGRFVLKGVPIQLEIGLENLISRQIPLNIRFYNEKCILCLDNLASELNVLLKKIQSDMLKIKTKELNDCIEMCLDWELFISKLERHSILLSPFCGHLKCEESIELMLNPKGINSKLLNIPSEQPKDYFGKKCINPKCKEKVEFFALFGQSIC
;
A
#
# COMPACT_ATOMS: atom_id res chain seq x y z
N MET A 1 -34.31 7.83 -23.06
CA MET A 1 -33.31 7.73 -21.96
C MET A 1 -33.12 6.26 -21.61
N LYS A 2 -32.02 5.62 -22.05
CA LYS A 2 -31.62 4.30 -21.57
C LYS A 2 -30.27 4.44 -20.87
N THR A 3 -30.31 4.78 -19.59
CA THR A 3 -29.16 4.70 -18.69
C THR A 3 -29.12 3.29 -18.11
N ASN A 4 -28.58 2.34 -18.87
CA ASN A 4 -28.10 1.07 -18.32
C ASN A 4 -26.57 1.13 -18.39
N LEU A 5 -25.97 1.60 -17.29
CA LEU A 5 -24.53 1.56 -17.06
C LEU A 5 -24.11 0.10 -16.84
N THR A 6 -24.05 -0.69 -17.92
CA THR A 6 -23.32 -1.95 -17.90
C THR A 6 -21.85 -1.58 -17.83
N ILE A 7 -21.22 -1.72 -16.66
CA ILE A 7 -19.77 -1.54 -16.50
C ILE A 7 -19.09 -2.39 -17.58
N GLY A 8 -18.36 -1.74 -18.49
CA GLY A 8 -17.83 -2.38 -19.68
C GLY A 8 -16.94 -3.58 -19.33
N ARG A 9 -17.01 -4.66 -20.14
CA ARG A 9 -16.25 -5.91 -19.97
C ARG A 9 -14.76 -5.70 -19.67
N PHE A 10 -14.15 -4.66 -20.23
CA PHE A 10 -12.72 -4.35 -20.07
C PHE A 10 -12.40 -3.62 -18.76
N VAL A 11 -13.35 -2.84 -18.22
CA VAL A 11 -13.22 -2.17 -16.92
C VAL A 11 -13.16 -3.22 -15.81
N LEU A 12 -14.02 -4.25 -15.88
CA LEU A 12 -14.04 -5.36 -14.92
C LEU A 12 -12.78 -6.24 -15.01
N LYS A 13 -12.17 -6.31 -16.20
CA LYS A 13 -10.90 -7.02 -16.41
C LYS A 13 -9.66 -6.22 -15.99
N GLY A 14 -9.82 -4.96 -15.58
CA GLY A 14 -8.70 -4.12 -15.15
C GLY A 14 -7.78 -3.69 -16.29
N VAL A 15 -8.27 -3.61 -17.54
CA VAL A 15 -7.45 -3.15 -18.66
C VAL A 15 -7.05 -1.67 -18.43
N PRO A 16 -5.76 -1.32 -18.47
CA PRO A 16 -5.30 0.02 -18.08
C PRO A 16 -5.70 1.12 -19.07
N ILE A 17 -5.71 0.81 -20.37
CA ILE A 17 -6.06 1.73 -21.46
C ILE A 17 -7.00 1.01 -22.42
N GLN A 18 -8.12 1.65 -22.75
CA GLN A 18 -9.04 1.18 -23.79
C GLN A 18 -9.06 2.18 -24.93
N LEU A 19 -8.73 1.72 -26.13
CA LEU A 19 -8.81 2.49 -27.38
C LEU A 19 -10.21 2.37 -27.97
N GLU A 20 -10.79 3.48 -28.41
CA GLU A 20 -12.03 3.51 -29.18
C GLU A 20 -11.69 3.93 -30.62
N ILE A 21 -11.84 3.02 -31.58
CA ILE A 21 -11.48 3.26 -32.97
C ILE A 21 -12.75 3.24 -33.83
N GLY A 22 -13.15 4.43 -34.31
CA GLY A 22 -14.19 4.61 -35.32
C GLY A 22 -13.64 5.11 -36.65
N LEU A 23 -14.47 5.14 -37.70
CA LEU A 23 -14.08 5.63 -39.03
C LEU A 23 -13.63 7.10 -39.00
N GLU A 24 -14.32 7.95 -38.23
CA GLU A 24 -13.97 9.36 -38.05
C GLU A 24 -12.58 9.55 -37.42
N ASN A 25 -12.17 8.65 -36.53
CA ASN A 25 -10.87 8.67 -35.87
C ASN A 25 -9.73 8.35 -36.85
N LEU A 26 -9.99 7.49 -37.83
CA LEU A 26 -9.02 7.16 -38.88
C LEU A 26 -8.83 8.32 -39.86
N ILE A 27 -9.92 9.02 -40.20
CA ILE A 27 -9.87 10.21 -41.08
C ILE A 27 -9.14 11.36 -40.38
N SER A 28 -9.46 11.63 -39.11
CA SER A 28 -8.84 12.70 -38.33
C SER A 28 -7.45 12.37 -37.78
N ARG A 29 -7.00 11.11 -37.92
CA ARG A 29 -5.76 10.56 -37.32
C ARG A 29 -5.69 10.75 -35.80
N GLN A 30 -6.84 10.76 -35.12
CA GLN A 30 -6.95 10.99 -33.69
C GLN A 30 -7.72 9.86 -33.01
N ILE A 31 -7.07 9.14 -32.10
CA ILE A 31 -7.64 7.99 -31.41
C ILE A 31 -8.00 8.36 -29.96
N PRO A 32 -9.30 8.38 -29.61
CA PRO A 32 -9.74 8.56 -28.24
C PRO A 32 -9.45 7.30 -27.41
N LEU A 33 -9.14 7.53 -26.15
CA LEU A 33 -8.77 6.49 -25.20
C LEU A 33 -9.27 6.80 -23.81
N ASN A 34 -9.74 5.74 -23.15
CA ASN A 34 -10.15 5.77 -21.75
C ASN A 34 -9.02 5.20 -20.88
N ILE A 35 -8.61 5.95 -19.86
CA ILE A 35 -7.57 5.54 -18.93
C ILE A 35 -8.23 5.10 -17.62
N ARG A 36 -8.10 3.82 -17.28
CA ARG A 36 -8.78 3.21 -16.13
C ARG A 36 -8.37 3.81 -14.80
N PHE A 37 -7.09 4.15 -14.66
CA PHE A 37 -6.54 4.61 -13.39
C PHE A 37 -7.01 6.00 -13.00
N TYR A 38 -6.93 6.96 -13.94
CA TYR A 38 -7.40 8.33 -13.72
C TYR A 38 -8.91 8.49 -13.90
N ASN A 39 -9.57 7.52 -14.53
CA ASN A 39 -10.96 7.60 -14.97
C ASN A 39 -11.20 8.80 -15.93
N GLU A 40 -10.24 9.02 -16.85
CA GLU A 40 -10.20 10.15 -17.77
C GLU A 40 -10.19 9.69 -19.23
N LYS A 41 -10.60 10.59 -20.13
CA LYS A 41 -10.47 10.44 -21.58
C LYS A 41 -9.33 11.31 -22.11
N CYS A 42 -8.52 10.74 -22.98
CA CYS A 42 -7.46 11.45 -23.70
C CYS A 42 -7.54 11.08 -25.20
N ILE A 43 -6.93 11.90 -26.06
CA ILE A 43 -6.86 11.67 -27.51
C ILE A 43 -5.39 11.68 -27.90
N LEU A 44 -4.94 10.64 -28.61
CA LEU A 44 -3.58 10.54 -29.12
C LEU A 44 -3.56 10.55 -30.65
N CYS A 45 -2.45 11.00 -31.23
CA CYS A 45 -2.27 10.99 -32.67
C CYS A 45 -1.95 9.58 -33.17
N LEU A 46 -2.58 9.15 -34.27
CA LEU A 46 -2.36 7.84 -34.86
C LEU A 46 -0.89 7.65 -35.30
N ASP A 47 -0.23 8.72 -35.74
CA ASP A 47 1.16 8.68 -36.23
C ASP A 47 2.17 8.25 -35.16
N ASN A 48 1.95 8.66 -33.91
CA ASN A 48 2.87 8.39 -32.80
C ASN A 48 2.28 7.45 -31.74
N LEU A 49 1.13 6.84 -32.03
CA LEU A 49 0.29 6.12 -31.08
C LEU A 49 1.07 5.09 -30.25
N ALA A 50 1.89 4.26 -30.89
CA ALA A 50 2.64 3.21 -30.18
C ALA A 50 3.65 3.80 -29.18
N SER A 51 4.33 4.89 -29.54
CA SER A 51 5.29 5.55 -28.65
C SER A 51 4.59 6.24 -27.48
N GLU A 52 3.50 6.95 -27.75
CA GLU A 52 2.72 7.67 -26.73
C GLU A 52 2.00 6.69 -25.77
N LEU A 53 1.49 5.56 -26.28
CA LEU A 53 0.92 4.50 -25.44
C LEU A 53 1.96 3.89 -24.50
N ASN A 54 3.18 3.66 -24.96
CA ASN A 54 4.26 3.16 -24.11
C ASN A 54 4.61 4.13 -22.99
N VAL A 55 4.67 5.44 -23.30
CA VAL A 55 4.88 6.50 -22.30
C VAL A 55 3.72 6.52 -21.30
N LEU A 56 2.48 6.45 -21.79
CA LEU A 56 1.28 6.50 -20.97
C LEU A 56 1.17 5.30 -20.03
N LEU A 57 1.45 4.07 -20.50
CA LEU A 57 1.48 2.87 -19.67
C LEU A 57 2.51 2.96 -18.55
N LYS A 58 3.72 3.46 -18.86
CA LYS A 58 4.77 3.69 -17.85
C LYS A 58 4.33 4.74 -16.83
N LYS A 59 3.69 5.82 -17.28
CA LYS A 59 3.15 6.86 -16.40
C LYS A 59 2.08 6.31 -15.46
N ILE A 60 1.13 5.54 -15.98
CA ILE A 60 0.08 4.89 -15.16
C ILE A 60 0.71 4.02 -14.08
N GLN A 61 1.67 3.16 -14.45
CA GLN A 61 2.37 2.30 -13.50
C GLN A 61 3.11 3.11 -12.43
N SER A 62 3.87 4.13 -12.84
CA SER A 62 4.62 5.00 -11.92
C SER A 62 3.70 5.74 -10.94
N ASP A 63 2.59 6.29 -11.42
CA ASP A 63 1.67 7.05 -10.58
C ASP A 63 0.91 6.14 -9.60
N MET A 64 0.47 4.97 -10.06
CA MET A 64 -0.14 3.95 -9.21
C MET A 64 0.79 3.55 -8.07
N LEU A 65 2.05 3.23 -8.39
CA LEU A 65 3.05 2.85 -7.41
C LEU A 65 3.29 3.99 -6.43
N LYS A 66 3.50 5.22 -6.92
CA LYS A 66 3.74 6.40 -6.08
C LYS A 66 2.62 6.62 -5.06
N ILE A 67 1.35 6.54 -5.50
CA ILE A 67 0.20 6.74 -4.61
C ILE A 67 0.14 5.64 -3.55
N LYS A 68 0.30 4.37 -3.93
CA LYS A 68 0.23 3.26 -2.96
C LYS A 68 1.43 3.19 -2.03
N THR A 69 2.63 3.54 -2.50
CA THR A 69 3.80 3.69 -1.62
C THR A 69 3.59 4.81 -0.60
N LYS A 70 3.00 5.94 -1.01
CA LYS A 70 2.66 7.01 -0.07
C LYS A 70 1.63 6.56 0.96
N GLU A 71 0.52 5.96 0.53
CA GLU A 71 -0.50 5.44 1.44
C GLU A 71 0.08 4.42 2.45
N LEU A 72 0.95 3.52 1.98
CA LEU A 72 1.64 2.57 2.85
C LEU A 72 2.51 3.29 3.89
N ASN A 73 3.33 4.24 3.46
CA ASN A 73 4.21 5.00 4.35
C ASN A 73 3.42 5.83 5.37
N ASP A 74 2.30 6.43 4.95
CA ASP A 74 1.42 7.21 5.83
C ASP A 74 0.72 6.31 6.88
N CYS A 75 0.56 5.01 6.60
CA CYS A 75 0.04 4.00 7.54
C CYS A 75 1.08 3.45 8.53
N ILE A 76 2.38 3.66 8.27
CA ILE A 76 3.46 3.22 9.15
C ILE A 76 3.70 4.30 10.21
N GLU A 77 3.43 3.97 11.46
CA GLU A 77 3.57 4.91 12.58
C GLU A 77 4.59 4.40 13.60
N MET A 78 5.44 5.29 14.11
CA MET A 78 6.33 4.95 15.22
C MET A 78 5.52 4.88 16.52
N CYS A 79 5.64 3.77 17.26
CA CYS A 79 4.93 3.58 18.52
C CYS A 79 5.87 3.07 19.62
N LEU A 80 5.91 3.78 20.74
CA LEU A 80 6.80 3.49 21.88
C LEU A 80 6.04 3.12 23.15
N ASP A 81 4.71 3.25 23.13
CA ASP A 81 3.84 3.04 24.29
C ASP A 81 2.93 1.84 24.04
N TRP A 82 2.80 0.98 25.05
CA TRP A 82 2.08 -0.28 24.93
C TRP A 82 0.56 -0.11 24.76
N GLU A 83 -0.05 0.85 25.45
CA GLU A 83 -1.50 1.09 25.34
C GLU A 83 -1.85 1.70 23.97
N LEU A 84 -1.01 2.62 23.49
CA LEU A 84 -1.12 3.14 22.12
C LEU A 84 -0.90 2.02 21.10
N PHE A 85 0.06 1.13 21.32
CA PHE A 85 0.36 0.00 20.44
C PHE A 85 -0.86 -0.90 20.24
N ILE A 86 -1.55 -1.27 21.33
CA ILE A 86 -2.80 -2.02 21.26
C ILE A 86 -3.87 -1.25 20.47
N SER A 87 -4.13 0.00 20.85
CA SER A 87 -5.21 0.81 20.23
C SER A 87 -5.01 1.06 18.73
N LYS A 88 -3.76 1.16 18.30
CA LYS A 88 -3.39 1.42 16.91
C LYS A 88 -3.40 0.14 16.08
N LEU A 89 -3.00 -0.99 16.66
CA LEU A 89 -3.17 -2.28 16.01
C LEU A 89 -4.63 -2.60 15.75
N GLU A 90 -5.55 -2.32 16.67
CA GLU A 90 -7.01 -2.47 16.44
C GLU A 90 -7.49 -1.71 15.19
N ARG A 91 -6.88 -0.55 14.90
CA ARG A 91 -7.18 0.28 13.73
C ARG A 91 -6.43 -0.14 12.47
N HIS A 92 -5.80 -1.32 12.47
CA HIS A 92 -5.08 -1.91 11.34
C HIS A 92 -3.89 -1.04 10.86
N SER A 93 -3.28 -0.25 11.74
CA SER A 93 -2.03 0.47 11.45
C SER A 93 -0.83 -0.48 11.47
N ILE A 94 0.22 -0.12 10.73
CA ILE A 94 1.51 -0.80 10.82
C ILE A 94 2.38 0.01 11.79
N LEU A 95 2.93 -0.63 12.81
CA LEU A 95 3.63 0.04 13.89
C LEU A 95 5.11 -0.27 13.88
N LEU A 96 5.94 0.77 13.79
CA LEU A 96 7.37 0.68 13.98
C LEU A 96 7.68 0.86 15.46
N SER A 97 8.07 -0.23 16.13
CA SER A 97 8.24 -0.26 17.58
C SER A 97 9.57 -0.90 18.01
N PRO A 98 10.17 -0.43 19.12
CA PRO A 98 11.41 -0.99 19.64
C PRO A 98 11.21 -2.43 20.10
N PHE A 99 12.09 -3.32 19.65
CA PHE A 99 12.01 -4.75 19.94
C PHE A 99 13.38 -5.31 20.36
N CYS A 100 13.37 -6.30 21.24
CA CYS A 100 14.59 -6.90 21.79
C CYS A 100 15.16 -8.03 20.93
N GLY A 101 14.51 -8.39 19.81
CA GLY A 101 14.96 -9.42 18.87
C GLY A 101 14.73 -10.88 19.28
N HIS A 102 14.17 -11.12 20.47
CA HIS A 102 13.98 -12.48 20.97
C HIS A 102 12.61 -13.05 20.56
N LEU A 103 12.60 -14.26 19.99
CA LEU A 103 11.38 -14.98 19.60
C LEU A 103 10.36 -15.11 20.76
N LYS A 104 10.84 -15.41 21.98
CA LYS A 104 9.98 -15.49 23.18
C LYS A 104 9.24 -14.17 23.46
N CYS A 105 9.82 -13.04 23.07
CA CYS A 105 9.20 -11.74 23.25
C CYS A 105 8.08 -11.51 22.24
N GLU A 106 8.26 -11.96 21.00
CA GLU A 106 7.22 -11.96 19.95
C GLU A 106 6.03 -12.85 20.37
N GLU A 107 6.29 -14.10 20.75
CA GLU A 107 5.26 -15.03 21.25
C GLU A 107 4.51 -14.42 22.45
N SER A 108 5.24 -13.76 23.36
CA SER A 108 4.63 -13.08 24.50
C SER A 108 3.74 -11.91 24.09
N ILE A 109 4.09 -11.15 23.03
CA ILE A 109 3.25 -10.05 22.53
C ILE A 109 1.96 -10.64 21.96
N GLU A 110 2.05 -11.68 21.13
CA GLU A 110 0.89 -12.37 20.55
C GLU A 110 -0.06 -12.89 21.63
N LEU A 111 0.47 -13.59 22.65
CA LEU A 111 -0.32 -14.11 23.77
C LEU A 111 -1.03 -13.02 24.59
N MET A 112 -0.50 -11.80 24.63
CA MET A 112 -1.15 -10.66 25.29
C MET A 112 -2.23 -10.01 24.43
N LEU A 113 -2.12 -10.11 23.11
CA LEU A 113 -3.03 -9.47 22.14
C LEU A 113 -4.17 -10.39 21.70
N ASN A 114 -3.94 -11.71 21.62
CA ASN A 114 -4.94 -12.70 21.22
C ASN A 114 -6.23 -12.65 22.05
N PRO A 115 -6.21 -12.51 23.40
CA PRO A 115 -7.44 -12.37 24.20
C PRO A 115 -8.25 -11.11 23.88
N LYS A 116 -7.63 -10.10 23.25
CA LYS A 116 -8.28 -8.87 22.78
C LYS A 116 -8.79 -8.98 21.34
N GLY A 117 -8.63 -10.13 20.70
CA GLY A 117 -9.01 -10.35 19.30
C GLY A 117 -8.06 -9.71 18.29
N ILE A 118 -6.86 -9.29 18.71
CA ILE A 118 -5.87 -8.64 17.85
C ILE A 118 -4.82 -9.68 17.43
N ASN A 119 -4.88 -10.13 16.19
CA ASN A 119 -3.87 -11.04 15.61
C ASN A 119 -2.72 -10.23 15.01
N SER A 120 -1.85 -9.70 15.87
CA SER A 120 -0.66 -8.95 15.45
C SER A 120 0.54 -9.86 15.30
N LYS A 121 1.29 -9.71 14.22
CA LYS A 121 2.56 -10.41 14.00
C LYS A 121 3.70 -9.40 13.83
N LEU A 122 4.92 -9.85 14.08
CA LEU A 122 6.12 -9.14 13.60
C LEU A 122 6.20 -9.37 12.08
N LEU A 123 6.15 -8.29 11.32
CA LEU A 123 6.17 -8.34 9.86
C LEU A 123 7.58 -8.49 9.33
N ASN A 124 8.46 -7.57 9.74
CA ASN A 124 9.88 -7.59 9.43
C ASN A 124 10.65 -6.62 10.34
N ILE A 125 11.97 -6.65 10.15
CA ILE A 125 12.90 -5.67 10.69
C ILE A 125 13.35 -4.83 9.48
N PRO A 126 12.96 -3.55 9.38
CA PRO A 126 13.38 -2.71 8.27
C PRO A 126 14.91 -2.60 8.18
N SER A 127 15.48 -2.63 6.98
CA SER A 127 16.91 -2.41 6.80
C SER A 127 17.33 -0.98 7.18
N GLU A 128 16.46 0.00 6.91
CA GLU A 128 16.61 1.38 7.35
C GLU A 128 16.01 1.53 8.74
N GLN A 129 16.87 1.73 9.72
CA GLN A 129 16.46 1.85 11.11
C GLN A 129 16.57 3.29 11.62
N PRO A 130 15.74 3.69 12.60
CA PRO A 130 15.89 4.97 13.29
C PRO A 130 17.28 5.11 13.91
N LYS A 131 17.85 6.31 13.86
CA LYS A 131 19.22 6.56 14.36
C LYS A 131 19.37 6.52 15.88
N ASP A 132 18.26 6.58 16.63
CA ASP A 132 18.27 6.63 18.08
C ASP A 132 17.56 5.42 18.71
N TYR A 133 18.37 4.51 19.25
CA TYR A 133 17.92 3.35 20.03
C TYR A 133 18.13 3.55 21.54
N PHE A 134 18.93 4.54 21.95
CA PHE A 134 19.47 4.58 23.29
C PHE A 134 18.39 4.94 24.32
N GLY A 135 18.30 4.13 25.38
CA GLY A 135 17.35 4.34 26.48
C GLY A 135 15.91 3.91 26.19
N LYS A 136 15.61 3.41 24.99
CA LYS A 136 14.29 2.87 24.66
C LYS A 136 14.11 1.50 25.31
N LYS A 137 12.91 1.25 25.82
CA LYS A 137 12.49 -0.08 26.31
C LYS A 137 11.84 -0.85 25.16
N CYS A 138 11.93 -2.18 25.21
CA CYS A 138 11.17 -3.03 24.32
C CYS A 138 9.67 -2.71 24.45
N ILE A 139 8.93 -2.77 23.34
CA ILE A 139 7.50 -2.47 23.30
C ILE A 139 6.69 -3.43 24.20
N ASN A 140 7.19 -4.66 24.39
CA ASN A 140 6.60 -5.60 25.33
C ASN A 140 6.86 -5.12 26.78
N PRO A 141 5.83 -4.75 27.56
CA PRO A 141 5.99 -4.22 28.92
C PRO A 141 6.58 -5.22 29.91
N LYS A 142 6.53 -6.52 29.62
CA LYS A 142 7.13 -7.59 30.45
C LYS A 142 8.61 -7.79 30.15
N CYS A 143 9.13 -7.23 29.06
CA CYS A 143 10.52 -7.38 28.65
C CYS A 143 11.42 -6.37 29.36
N LYS A 144 12.56 -6.84 29.89
CA LYS A 144 13.58 -6.01 30.53
C LYS A 144 14.90 -5.95 29.75
N GLU A 145 14.95 -6.65 28.62
CA GLU A 145 16.12 -6.70 27.75
C GLU A 145 16.33 -5.37 27.03
N LYS A 146 17.57 -5.15 26.58
CA LYS A 146 17.89 -4.00 25.74
C LYS A 146 17.25 -4.16 24.36
N VAL A 147 16.86 -3.03 23.79
CA VAL A 147 16.36 -2.97 22.40
C VAL A 147 17.53 -3.18 21.46
N GLU A 148 17.34 -4.05 20.49
CA GLU A 148 18.34 -4.33 19.44
C GLU A 148 18.00 -3.57 18.17
N PHE A 149 16.70 -3.52 17.82
CA PHE A 149 16.20 -2.87 16.62
C PHE A 149 14.75 -2.42 16.78
N PHE A 150 14.26 -1.62 15.83
CA PHE A 150 12.83 -1.39 15.63
C PHE A 150 12.29 -2.42 14.64
N ALA A 151 11.15 -3.03 14.99
CA ALA A 151 10.45 -3.98 14.14
C ALA A 151 9.09 -3.40 13.72
N LEU A 152 8.64 -3.77 12.53
CA LEU A 152 7.28 -3.48 12.09
C LEU A 152 6.34 -4.57 12.62
N PHE A 153 5.31 -4.13 13.34
CA PHE A 153 4.20 -4.96 13.80
C PHE A 153 2.94 -4.57 13.04
N GLY A 154 2.08 -5.53 12.74
CA GLY A 154 0.81 -5.25 12.10
C GLY A 154 -0.14 -6.42 12.25
N GLN A 155 -1.42 -6.15 12.04
CA GLN A 155 -2.40 -7.22 11.98
C GLN A 155 -2.18 -8.07 10.73
N SER A 156 -2.18 -9.39 10.93
CA SER A 156 -2.13 -10.35 9.85
C SER A 156 -3.46 -11.10 9.82
N ILE A 157 -4.15 -11.06 8.67
CA ILE A 157 -5.44 -11.74 8.45
C ILE A 157 -5.22 -13.20 8.03
N CYS A 158 -3.99 -13.72 8.20
CA CYS A 158 -3.64 -15.10 7.85
C CYS A 158 -4.12 -16.09 8.90
#